data_AF-A0A843CIZ8-F1
#
_entry.id   AF-A0A843CIZ8-F1
#
_cell.length_a   1.000
_cell.length_b   1.000
_cell.length_c   1.000
_cell.angle_alpha   90.00
_cell.angle_beta   90.00
_cell.angle_gamma   90.00
#
_symmetry.space_group_name_H-M   'P 1'
#
loop_
_entity.id
_entity.type
_entity.pdbx_description
1 polymer ?
#
loop_
_entity_poly.entity_id
_entity_poly.type
_entity_poly.pdbx_seq_one_letter_code
_entity_poly.pdbx_strand_id
1 'polypeptide(L)'
;MEIDHCIFPDDLLYDVENNTWLRKNQDETITAGVTSLLTAIAGRLVRVTLKPVGTSVTKGQSLGTLESEKFVGPVPTPVSGRIIQINQDVIDAPRIINASPYENGWIATLSPESLGSEAPHLQRASKSRMVLAQQIARLHVRCFKAFPDRDLYEIGTECSAAIVRLNETLATMPVGEVVHLVSDDPTAYVEMVAWSERTGQQMVDWRREGNLFHFIIRKVR
;
A
#
# COMPACT_ATOMS: atom_id res chain seq x y z
N MET A 1 4.51 9.20 -9.30
CA MET A 1 5.19 8.29 -10.26
C MET A 1 4.75 6.86 -9.96
N GLU A 2 4.79 5.96 -10.95
CA GLU A 2 4.51 4.53 -10.79
C GLU A 2 5.74 3.71 -11.17
N ILE A 3 6.07 2.69 -10.37
CA ILE A 3 7.15 1.72 -10.61
C ILE A 3 6.57 0.34 -10.34
N ASP A 4 6.41 -0.46 -11.40
CA ASP A 4 5.84 -1.82 -11.31
C ASP A 4 4.54 -1.87 -10.47
N HIS A 5 3.58 -1.02 -10.85
CA HIS A 5 2.29 -0.80 -10.17
C HIS A 5 2.36 -0.22 -8.74
N CYS A 6 3.55 -0.09 -8.14
CA CYS A 6 3.72 0.63 -6.88
C CYS A 6 3.73 2.14 -7.13
N ILE A 7 2.93 2.88 -6.35
CA ILE A 7 2.83 4.34 -6.46
C ILE A 7 3.90 4.98 -5.58
N PHE A 8 4.62 5.97 -6.11
CA PHE A 8 5.56 6.81 -5.39
C PHE A 8 5.40 8.26 -5.86
N PRO A 9 4.62 9.11 -5.17
CA PRO A 9 4.51 10.54 -5.48
C PRO A 9 5.89 11.23 -5.50
N ASP A 10 6.20 12.03 -6.53
CA ASP A 10 7.56 12.59 -6.69
C ASP A 10 7.79 13.87 -5.86
N ASP A 11 6.72 14.46 -5.35
CA ASP A 11 6.71 15.60 -4.43
C ASP A 11 7.17 15.23 -3.00
N LEU A 12 7.29 13.93 -2.71
CA LEU A 12 7.75 13.38 -1.44
C LEU A 12 9.25 13.05 -1.43
N LEU A 13 9.80 12.95 -0.23
CA LEU A 13 11.14 12.44 0.02
C LEU A 13 11.05 11.05 0.65
N TYR A 14 11.91 10.12 0.22
CA TYR A 14 11.85 8.72 0.61
C TYR A 14 13.12 8.28 1.33
N ASP A 15 12.93 7.59 2.44
CA ASP A 15 13.92 6.67 2.99
C ASP A 15 13.69 5.31 2.34
N VAL A 16 14.43 5.05 1.27
CA VAL A 16 14.28 3.87 0.41
C VAL A 16 14.67 2.58 1.16
N GLU A 17 15.58 2.67 2.12
CA GLU A 17 16.02 1.52 2.90
C GLU A 17 14.92 1.08 3.87
N ASN A 18 14.30 2.05 4.56
CA ASN A 18 13.29 1.79 5.58
C ASN A 18 11.85 1.77 5.05
N ASN A 19 11.64 2.00 3.75
CA ASN A 19 10.32 2.08 3.12
C ASN A 19 9.39 3.12 3.80
N THR A 20 9.94 4.26 4.17
CA THR A 20 9.18 5.40 4.71
C THR A 20 9.31 6.62 3.82
N TRP A 21 8.35 7.52 3.96
CA TRP A 21 8.34 8.79 3.24
C TRP A 21 8.17 9.97 4.20
N LEU A 22 8.59 11.14 3.72
CA LEU A 22 8.50 12.42 4.40
C LEU A 22 7.90 13.46 3.45
N ARG A 23 6.93 14.22 3.96
CA ARG A 23 6.39 15.45 3.35
C ARG A 23 6.78 16.63 4.23
N LYS A 24 7.32 17.70 3.63
CA LYS A 24 7.56 18.96 4.33
C LYS A 24 6.27 19.78 4.32
N ASN A 25 5.85 20.26 5.48
CA ASN A 25 4.68 21.13 5.62
C ASN A 25 5.10 22.60 5.55
N GLN A 26 4.13 23.52 5.50
CA GLN A 26 4.40 24.96 5.39
C GLN A 26 4.92 25.57 6.70
N ASP A 27 4.66 24.92 7.83
CA ASP A 27 4.99 25.34 9.20
C ASP A 27 6.30 24.71 9.72
N GLU A 28 7.21 24.34 8.81
CA GLU A 28 8.49 23.66 9.10
C GLU A 28 8.37 22.26 9.75
N THR A 29 7.15 21.80 10.03
CA THR A 29 6.90 20.43 10.47
C THR A 29 7.02 19.46 9.29
N ILE A 30 7.13 18.17 9.62
CA ILE A 30 7.16 17.12 8.61
C ILE A 30 6.13 16.05 8.92
N THR A 31 5.44 15.56 7.89
CA THR A 31 4.54 14.41 7.99
C THR A 31 5.26 13.19 7.46
N ALA A 32 5.20 12.09 8.20
CA ALA A 32 5.83 10.83 7.83
C ALA A 32 4.80 9.71 7.69
N GLY A 33 5.10 8.75 6.82
CA GLY A 33 4.32 7.54 6.63
C GLY A 33 5.13 6.42 6.00
N VAL A 34 4.44 5.35 5.60
CA VAL A 34 5.05 4.17 4.97
C VAL A 34 4.73 4.13 3.48
N THR A 35 5.64 3.58 2.67
CA THR A 35 5.46 3.51 1.22
C THR A 35 4.44 2.44 0.83
N SER A 36 3.88 2.55 -0.38
CA SER A 36 3.04 1.49 -0.95
C SER A 36 3.78 0.15 -1.03
N LEU A 37 5.10 0.18 -1.22
CA LEU A 37 5.97 -0.99 -1.19
C LEU A 37 5.90 -1.71 0.17
N LEU A 38 6.02 -0.97 1.29
CA LEU A 38 5.87 -1.60 2.61
C LEU A 38 4.47 -2.16 2.80
N THR A 39 3.42 -1.46 2.37
CA THR A 39 2.04 -1.96 2.52
C THR A 39 1.78 -3.25 1.72
N ALA A 40 2.41 -3.38 0.54
CA ALA A 40 2.33 -4.57 -0.27
C ALA A 40 3.11 -5.75 0.35
N ILE A 41 4.28 -5.48 0.94
CA ILE A 41 5.05 -6.47 1.71
C ILE A 41 4.28 -6.92 2.94
N ALA A 42 3.73 -5.96 3.70
CA ALA A 42 3.05 -6.22 4.94
C ALA A 42 1.74 -6.98 4.73
N GLY A 43 1.08 -6.80 3.58
CA GLY A 43 -0.26 -7.30 3.38
C GLY A 43 -1.30 -6.54 4.21
N ARG A 44 -2.47 -7.14 4.42
CA ARG A 44 -3.62 -6.48 5.05
C ARG A 44 -3.32 -6.19 6.52
N LEU A 45 -3.14 -4.92 6.84
CA LEU A 45 -2.87 -4.49 8.21
C LEU A 45 -4.12 -4.68 9.08
N VAL A 46 -3.91 -5.23 10.27
CA VAL A 46 -4.96 -5.53 11.25
C VAL A 46 -4.77 -4.77 12.55
N ARG A 47 -3.56 -4.27 12.84
CA ARG A 47 -3.29 -3.45 14.01
C ARG A 47 -2.15 -2.45 13.77
N VAL A 48 -2.28 -1.29 14.38
CA VAL A 48 -1.28 -0.23 14.41
C VAL A 48 -1.12 0.25 15.84
N THR A 49 0.12 0.44 16.29
CA THR A 49 0.42 1.08 17.58
C THR A 49 1.38 2.22 17.35
N LEU A 50 1.06 3.44 17.77
CA LEU A 50 1.90 4.62 17.58
C LEU A 50 2.45 5.14 18.91
N LYS A 51 3.65 5.72 18.88
CA LYS A 51 4.20 6.44 20.04
C LYS A 51 3.38 7.70 20.31
N PRO A 52 3.19 8.09 21.58
CA PRO A 52 2.35 9.23 21.92
C PRO A 52 2.98 10.57 21.49
N VAL A 53 2.11 11.56 21.28
CA VAL A 53 2.50 12.97 21.09
C VAL A 53 3.40 13.43 22.24
N GLY A 54 4.42 14.23 21.92
CA GLY A 54 5.44 14.71 22.85
C GLY A 54 6.69 13.82 22.93
N THR A 55 6.65 12.61 22.37
CA THR A 55 7.82 11.72 22.34
C THR A 55 8.90 12.24 21.41
N SER A 56 10.13 12.35 21.90
CA SER A 56 11.32 12.56 21.07
C SER A 56 11.80 11.24 20.48
N VAL A 57 12.11 11.24 19.18
CA VAL A 57 12.64 10.09 18.43
C VAL A 57 13.89 10.51 17.67
N THR A 58 14.88 9.63 17.60
CA THR A 58 16.07 9.82 16.76
C THR A 58 15.89 9.12 15.42
N LYS A 59 16.57 9.59 14.36
CA LYS A 59 16.57 8.94 13.04
C LYS A 59 16.70 7.42 13.14
N GLY A 60 15.84 6.70 12.43
CA GLY A 60 15.78 5.24 12.41
C GLY A 60 15.03 4.60 13.60
N GLN A 61 14.73 5.35 14.66
CA GLN A 61 13.87 4.84 15.72
C GLN A 61 12.42 4.72 15.24
N SER A 62 11.73 3.74 15.79
CA SER A 62 10.32 3.50 15.45
C SER A 62 9.41 4.63 15.92
N LEU A 63 8.48 5.08 15.05
CA LEU A 63 7.31 5.88 15.36
C LEU A 63 6.15 5.03 15.89
N GLY A 64 6.19 3.73 15.64
CA GLY A 64 5.11 2.79 15.92
C GLY A 64 5.31 1.43 15.26
N THR A 65 4.39 0.50 15.48
CA THR A 65 4.44 -0.85 14.92
C THR A 65 3.22 -1.09 14.04
N LEU A 66 3.45 -1.69 12.87
CA LEU A 66 2.40 -2.19 11.98
C LEU A 66 2.33 -3.71 12.09
N GLU A 67 1.12 -4.24 12.14
CA GLU A 67 0.87 -5.68 12.25
C GLU A 67 -0.17 -6.14 11.23
N SER A 68 0.09 -7.28 10.61
CA SER A 68 -0.79 -8.07 9.75
C SER A 68 -0.61 -9.55 10.06
N GLU A 69 -1.32 -10.42 9.34
CA GLU A 69 -1.08 -11.86 9.38
C GLU A 69 0.33 -12.25 8.90
N LYS A 70 0.94 -11.46 8.02
CA LYS A 70 2.20 -11.77 7.33
C LYS A 70 3.39 -10.95 7.82
N PHE A 71 3.16 -9.94 8.65
CA PHE A 71 4.16 -8.94 8.98
C PHE A 71 3.93 -8.34 10.37
N VAL A 72 5.02 -8.18 11.12
CA VAL A 72 5.10 -7.34 12.31
C VAL A 72 6.39 -6.56 12.23
N GLY A 73 6.33 -5.23 12.19
CA GLY A 73 7.54 -4.43 12.02
C GLY A 73 7.38 -2.96 12.41
N PRO A 74 8.52 -2.29 12.66
CA PRO A 74 8.52 -0.89 13.06
C PRO A 74 8.19 0.04 11.89
N VAL A 75 7.86 1.29 12.21
CA VAL A 75 7.83 2.41 11.28
C VAL A 75 9.01 3.33 11.60
N PRO A 76 10.21 3.14 11.01
CA PRO A 76 11.37 3.97 11.31
C PRO A 76 11.14 5.43 10.92
N THR A 77 11.45 6.37 11.82
CA THR A 77 11.41 7.79 11.50
C THR A 77 12.56 8.16 10.55
N PRO A 78 12.29 8.87 9.44
CA PRO A 78 13.33 9.28 8.49
C PRO A 78 14.28 10.34 9.07
N VAL A 79 13.86 11.08 10.10
CA VAL A 79 14.66 12.11 10.77
C VAL A 79 14.36 12.19 12.27
N SER A 80 15.31 12.73 13.02
CA SER A 80 15.19 13.03 14.44
C SER A 80 14.22 14.20 14.67
N GLY A 81 13.39 14.09 15.70
CA GLY A 81 12.38 15.10 16.01
C GLY A 81 11.46 14.73 17.16
N ARG A 82 10.54 15.63 17.47
CA ARG A 82 9.46 15.41 18.45
C ARG A 82 8.14 15.16 17.73
N ILE A 83 7.44 14.08 18.11
CA ILE A 83 6.09 13.80 17.60
C ILE A 83 5.15 14.89 18.12
N ILE A 84 4.48 15.60 17.22
CA ILE A 84 3.51 16.65 17.55
C ILE A 84 2.07 16.23 17.23
N GLN A 85 1.90 15.24 16.36
CA GLN A 85 0.59 14.69 16.01
C GLN A 85 0.74 13.22 15.61
N ILE A 86 -0.28 12.42 15.91
CA ILE A 86 -0.42 11.05 15.42
C ILE A 86 -1.74 10.89 14.70
N ASN A 87 -1.80 9.97 13.75
CA ASN A 87 -3.03 9.66 13.03
C ASN A 87 -3.87 8.65 13.84
N GLN A 88 -4.97 9.11 14.44
CA GLN A 88 -5.87 8.23 15.20
C GLN A 88 -6.67 7.31 14.27
N ASP A 89 -6.98 7.77 13.05
CA ASP A 89 -7.81 7.01 12.10
C ASP A 89 -7.14 5.69 11.70
N VAL A 90 -5.81 5.66 11.57
CA VAL A 90 -5.08 4.41 11.25
C VAL A 90 -4.92 3.47 12.45
N ILE A 91 -5.09 3.97 13.67
CA ILE A 91 -5.14 3.11 14.87
C ILE A 91 -6.49 2.40 14.91
N ASP A 92 -7.58 3.16 14.66
CA ASP A 92 -8.94 2.65 14.69
C ASP A 92 -9.25 1.80 13.44
N ALA A 93 -8.68 2.16 12.29
CA ALA A 93 -8.82 1.48 11.01
C ALA A 93 -7.45 1.33 10.28
N PRO A 94 -6.60 0.36 10.67
CA PRO A 94 -5.27 0.09 10.09
C PRO A 94 -5.21 0.02 8.56
N ARG A 95 -6.30 -0.43 7.94
CA ARG A 95 -6.41 -0.57 6.48
C ARG A 95 -6.34 0.73 5.71
N ILE A 96 -6.54 1.87 6.37
CA ILE A 96 -6.35 3.19 5.74
C ILE A 96 -4.91 3.33 5.22
N ILE A 97 -3.93 2.78 5.93
CA ILE A 97 -2.52 2.77 5.49
C ILE A 97 -2.38 1.99 4.18
N ASN A 98 -3.00 0.81 4.08
CA ASN A 98 -2.97 0.01 2.85
C ASN A 98 -3.65 0.72 1.67
N ALA A 99 -4.79 1.38 1.91
CA ALA A 99 -5.61 1.99 0.86
C ALA A 99 -5.10 3.35 0.38
N SER A 100 -4.50 4.15 1.27
CA SER A 100 -4.08 5.52 0.99
C SER A 100 -2.74 5.86 1.68
N PRO A 101 -1.64 5.15 1.37
CA PRO A 101 -0.37 5.25 2.11
C PRO A 101 0.26 6.65 2.12
N TYR A 102 -0.11 7.52 1.18
CA TYR A 102 0.48 8.86 1.00
C TYR A 102 -0.47 10.03 1.31
N GLU A 103 -1.75 9.73 1.60
CA GLU A 103 -2.75 10.73 1.97
C GLU A 103 -3.30 10.41 3.35
N ASN A 104 -4.36 9.61 3.46
CA ASN A 104 -5.04 9.34 4.73
C ASN A 104 -4.26 8.37 5.64
N GLY A 105 -3.32 7.61 5.07
CA GLY A 105 -2.48 6.62 5.74
C GLY A 105 -1.18 7.17 6.34
N TRP A 106 -1.07 8.49 6.50
CA TRP A 106 0.06 9.10 7.23
C TRP A 106 0.12 8.58 8.68
N ILE A 107 1.31 8.56 9.27
CA ILE A 107 1.55 7.94 10.58
C ILE A 107 1.67 8.99 11.68
N ALA A 108 2.59 9.93 11.50
CA ALA A 108 2.86 10.96 12.49
C ALA A 108 3.35 12.25 11.83
N THR A 109 3.10 13.37 12.49
CA THR A 109 3.74 14.66 12.20
C THR A 109 4.78 14.94 13.27
N LEU A 110 5.97 15.37 12.85
CA LEU A 110 7.09 15.68 13.71
C LEU A 110 7.51 17.15 13.57
N SER A 111 7.92 17.75 14.67
CA SER A 111 8.80 18.91 14.68
C SER A 111 10.24 18.41 14.54
N PRO A 112 10.89 18.56 13.37
CA PRO A 112 12.23 18.03 13.16
C PRO A 112 13.28 18.83 13.95
N GLU A 113 14.28 18.15 14.49
CA GLU A 113 15.39 18.82 15.21
C GLU A 113 16.50 19.31 14.27
N SER A 114 16.77 18.57 13.18
CA SER A 114 17.88 18.85 12.27
C SER A 114 17.64 18.30 10.86
N LEU A 115 16.56 18.74 10.21
CA LEU A 115 16.18 18.27 8.87
C LEU A 115 17.29 18.50 7.82
N GLY A 116 17.98 19.64 7.86
CA GLY A 116 18.99 20.00 6.87
C GLY A 116 20.20 19.06 6.84
N SER A 117 20.71 18.66 8.01
CA SER A 117 21.87 17.77 8.11
C SER A 117 21.51 16.29 7.95
N GLU A 118 20.28 15.89 8.30
CA GLU A 118 19.85 14.48 8.22
C GLU A 118 19.20 14.11 6.88
N ALA A 119 18.66 15.06 6.11
CA ALA A 119 17.99 14.77 4.83
C ALA A 119 18.85 14.25 3.64
N PRO A 120 20.20 14.24 3.61
CA PRO A 120 20.95 13.81 2.41
C PRO A 120 20.68 12.36 1.94
N HIS A 121 20.25 11.47 2.84
CA HIS A 121 19.86 10.10 2.49
C HIS A 121 18.45 10.01 1.86
N LEU A 122 17.64 11.05 2.05
CA LEU A 122 16.28 11.11 1.54
C LEU A 122 16.29 11.60 0.10
N GLN A 123 15.58 10.88 -0.76
CA GLN A 123 15.57 11.16 -2.18
C GLN A 123 14.15 11.22 -2.72
N ARG A 124 13.95 12.01 -3.78
CA ARG A 124 12.71 11.92 -4.56
C ARG A 124 12.64 10.58 -5.28
N ALA A 125 11.42 10.10 -5.52
CA ALA A 125 11.20 8.82 -6.18
C ALA A 125 11.89 8.75 -7.56
N SER A 126 11.87 9.84 -8.34
CA SER A 126 12.52 9.96 -9.65
C SER A 126 14.03 9.68 -9.59
N LYS A 127 14.71 10.11 -8.53
CA LYS A 127 16.14 9.84 -8.31
C LYS A 127 16.41 8.40 -7.87
N SER A 128 15.50 7.82 -7.08
CA SER A 128 15.66 6.45 -6.55
C SER A 128 14.96 5.38 -7.39
N ARG A 129 14.46 5.71 -8.58
CA ARG A 129 13.63 4.83 -9.42
C ARG A 129 14.26 3.45 -9.63
N MET A 130 15.56 3.41 -9.94
CA MET A 130 16.26 2.16 -10.19
C MET A 130 16.36 1.29 -8.93
N VAL A 131 16.66 1.90 -7.78
CA VAL A 131 16.78 1.19 -6.49
C VAL A 131 15.41 0.63 -6.06
N LEU A 132 14.35 1.44 -6.17
CA LEU A 132 12.99 1.02 -5.89
C LEU A 132 12.55 -0.14 -6.80
N ALA A 133 12.82 -0.05 -8.11
CA ALA A 133 12.53 -1.12 -9.06
C ALA A 133 13.29 -2.42 -8.72
N GLN A 134 14.56 -2.32 -8.35
CA GLN A 134 15.36 -3.47 -7.92
C GLN A 134 14.83 -4.09 -6.62
N GLN A 135 14.40 -3.29 -5.65
CA GLN A 135 13.79 -3.78 -4.42
C GLN A 135 12.48 -4.53 -4.70
N ILE A 136 11.60 -3.96 -5.52
CA ILE A 136 10.33 -4.59 -5.90
C ILE A 136 10.58 -5.94 -6.56
N ALA A 137 11.46 -5.99 -7.56
CA ALA A 137 11.82 -7.22 -8.26
C ALA A 137 12.45 -8.26 -7.33
N ARG A 138 13.44 -7.86 -6.52
CA ARG A 138 14.15 -8.76 -5.59
C ARG A 138 13.21 -9.38 -4.55
N LEU A 139 12.28 -8.58 -4.03
CA LEU A 139 11.34 -9.01 -3.00
C LEU A 139 10.08 -9.67 -3.60
N HIS A 140 9.97 -9.76 -4.92
CA HIS A 140 8.80 -10.28 -5.64
C HIS A 140 7.49 -9.62 -5.16
N VAL A 141 7.55 -8.30 -4.93
CA VAL A 141 6.43 -7.53 -4.38
C VAL A 141 5.37 -7.30 -5.45
N ARG A 142 4.11 -7.39 -5.03
CA ARG A 142 2.94 -7.18 -5.87
C ARG A 142 2.19 -5.96 -5.39
N CYS A 143 2.40 -4.84 -6.06
CA CYS A 143 1.55 -3.67 -5.87
C CYS A 143 0.35 -3.74 -6.80
N PHE A 144 -0.76 -3.18 -6.34
CA PHE A 144 -2.00 -3.07 -7.07
C PHE A 144 -2.50 -1.63 -6.96
N LYS A 145 -3.16 -1.11 -7.99
CA LYS A 145 -3.77 0.24 -7.96
C LYS A 145 -4.83 0.40 -6.89
N ALA A 146 -5.39 -0.70 -6.39
CA ALA A 146 -6.22 -0.72 -5.20
C ALA A 146 -5.85 -1.91 -4.32
N PHE A 147 -5.74 -1.67 -3.02
CA PHE A 147 -5.43 -2.74 -2.07
C PHE A 147 -6.65 -3.64 -1.85
N PRO A 148 -6.53 -4.98 -1.98
CA PRO A 148 -7.68 -5.87 -1.87
C PRO A 148 -8.23 -6.00 -0.45
N ASP A 149 -9.55 -6.07 -0.35
CA ASP A 149 -10.30 -6.45 0.85
C ASP A 149 -10.41 -7.97 0.96
N ARG A 150 -10.53 -8.67 -0.17
CA ARG A 150 -10.68 -10.13 -0.22
C ARG A 150 -9.78 -10.71 -1.30
N ASP A 151 -9.18 -11.85 -1.02
CA ASP A 151 -8.49 -12.65 -2.02
C ASP A 151 -9.39 -13.82 -2.44
N LEU A 152 -9.45 -14.09 -3.74
CA LEU A 152 -10.19 -15.19 -4.34
C LEU A 152 -9.24 -15.94 -5.29
N TYR A 153 -8.87 -17.17 -4.93
CA TYR A 153 -7.92 -17.99 -5.68
C TYR A 153 -8.65 -19.12 -6.40
N GLU A 154 -8.77 -19.01 -7.72
CA GLU A 154 -9.51 -19.94 -8.59
C GLU A 154 -8.51 -20.58 -9.56
N ILE A 155 -7.65 -21.45 -9.01
CA ILE A 155 -6.55 -22.12 -9.72
C ILE A 155 -6.90 -23.60 -9.88
N GLY A 156 -6.75 -24.15 -11.09
CA GLY A 156 -7.08 -25.55 -11.38
C GLY A 156 -8.58 -25.85 -11.29
N THR A 157 -9.41 -24.81 -11.39
CA THR A 157 -10.87 -24.90 -11.41
C THR A 157 -11.38 -24.83 -12.86
N GLU A 158 -12.61 -25.28 -13.11
CA GLU A 158 -13.23 -25.15 -14.43
C GLU A 158 -13.33 -23.68 -14.86
N CYS A 159 -13.16 -23.39 -16.15
CA CYS A 159 -13.12 -22.03 -16.72
C CYS A 159 -14.24 -21.09 -16.19
N SER A 160 -15.45 -21.61 -15.97
CA SER A 160 -16.59 -20.80 -15.51
C SER A 160 -16.65 -20.53 -14.00
N ALA A 161 -15.88 -21.24 -13.17
CA ALA A 161 -15.97 -21.18 -11.71
C ALA A 161 -15.55 -19.81 -11.16
N ALA A 162 -14.53 -19.19 -11.75
CA ALA A 162 -13.96 -17.95 -11.27
C ALA A 162 -14.97 -16.79 -11.25
N ILE A 163 -15.73 -16.62 -12.34
CA ILE A 163 -16.76 -15.58 -12.44
C ILE A 163 -17.93 -15.86 -11.51
N VAL A 164 -18.35 -17.12 -11.38
CA VAL A 164 -19.45 -17.50 -10.47
C VAL A 164 -19.07 -17.15 -9.04
N ARG A 165 -17.88 -17.58 -8.59
CA ARG A 165 -17.34 -17.29 -7.26
C ARG A 165 -17.13 -15.81 -7.01
N LEU A 166 -16.67 -15.08 -8.02
CA LEU A 166 -16.56 -13.62 -7.96
C LEU A 166 -17.94 -12.97 -7.72
N ASN A 167 -18.97 -13.38 -8.46
CA ASN A 167 -20.33 -12.85 -8.28
C ASN A 167 -20.90 -13.17 -6.89
N GLU A 168 -20.72 -14.40 -6.41
CA GLU A 168 -21.11 -14.80 -5.04
C GLU A 168 -20.42 -13.93 -3.99
N THR A 169 -19.12 -13.71 -4.16
CA THR A 169 -18.31 -12.88 -3.26
C THR A 169 -18.81 -11.44 -3.26
N LEU A 170 -18.97 -10.83 -4.43
CA LEU A 170 -19.45 -9.46 -4.59
C LEU A 170 -20.86 -9.26 -4.03
N ALA A 171 -21.74 -10.26 -4.12
CA ALA A 171 -23.10 -10.17 -3.57
C ALA A 171 -23.11 -9.89 -2.05
N THR A 172 -22.10 -10.36 -1.32
CA THR A 172 -21.96 -10.18 0.14
C THR A 172 -21.09 -9.01 0.56
N MET A 173 -20.46 -8.32 -0.40
CA MET A 173 -19.52 -7.22 -0.12
C MET A 173 -20.22 -5.87 -0.05
N PRO A 174 -19.81 -4.96 0.85
CA PRO A 174 -20.11 -3.55 0.75
C PRO A 174 -19.64 -2.93 -0.58
N VAL A 175 -20.37 -1.94 -1.07
CA VAL A 175 -19.94 -1.13 -2.22
C VAL A 175 -18.65 -0.39 -1.86
N GLY A 176 -17.70 -0.37 -2.79
CA GLY A 176 -16.37 0.23 -2.62
C GLY A 176 -15.28 -0.77 -2.26
N GLU A 177 -15.61 -1.93 -1.68
CA GLU A 177 -14.63 -2.99 -1.40
C GLU A 177 -14.04 -3.60 -2.68
N VAL A 178 -12.83 -4.14 -2.54
CA VAL A 178 -11.97 -4.61 -3.62
C VAL A 178 -11.70 -6.10 -3.48
N VAL A 179 -11.88 -6.87 -4.55
CA VAL A 179 -11.49 -8.28 -4.65
C VAL A 179 -10.22 -8.39 -5.48
N HIS A 180 -9.26 -9.16 -4.99
CA HIS A 180 -8.17 -9.69 -5.77
C HIS A 180 -8.51 -11.11 -6.21
N LEU A 181 -8.83 -11.27 -7.50
CA LEU A 181 -9.09 -12.57 -8.11
C LEU A 181 -7.83 -13.08 -8.81
N VAL A 182 -7.45 -14.32 -8.53
CA VAL A 182 -6.37 -15.03 -9.20
C VAL A 182 -6.94 -16.21 -9.97
N SER A 183 -6.60 -16.32 -11.26
CA SER A 183 -7.07 -17.40 -12.13
C SER A 183 -5.93 -17.90 -13.03
N ASP A 184 -5.85 -19.20 -13.27
CA ASP A 184 -4.93 -19.82 -14.23
C ASP A 184 -5.58 -20.14 -15.59
N ASP A 185 -6.83 -19.72 -15.80
CA ASP A 185 -7.55 -19.92 -17.06
C ASP A 185 -6.94 -19.02 -18.16
N PRO A 186 -6.49 -19.59 -19.30
CA PRO A 186 -5.93 -18.83 -20.40
C PRO A 186 -6.91 -17.79 -21.01
N THR A 187 -8.21 -17.95 -20.79
CA THR A 187 -9.27 -17.07 -21.31
C THR A 187 -9.73 -16.02 -20.30
N ALA A 188 -9.28 -16.09 -19.04
CA ALA A 188 -9.77 -15.26 -17.94
C ALA A 188 -9.78 -13.76 -18.25
N TYR A 189 -8.76 -13.24 -18.95
CA TYR A 189 -8.71 -11.82 -19.29
C TYR A 189 -9.90 -11.39 -20.17
N VAL A 190 -10.20 -12.15 -21.22
CA VAL A 190 -11.30 -11.83 -22.14
C VAL A 190 -12.64 -11.94 -21.43
N GLU A 191 -12.80 -12.98 -20.60
CA GLU A 191 -14.03 -13.17 -19.82
C GLU A 191 -14.24 -12.06 -18.79
N MET A 192 -13.18 -11.62 -18.10
CA MET A 192 -13.23 -10.55 -17.11
C MET A 192 -13.57 -9.19 -17.73
N VAL A 193 -13.04 -8.88 -18.92
CA VAL A 193 -13.42 -7.68 -19.67
C VAL A 193 -14.91 -7.71 -20.01
N ALA A 194 -15.39 -8.78 -20.64
CA ALA A 194 -16.80 -8.94 -21.00
C ALA A 194 -17.73 -8.93 -19.76
N TRP A 195 -17.28 -9.55 -18.67
CA TRP A 195 -18.00 -9.55 -17.39
C TRP A 195 -18.10 -8.14 -16.79
N SER A 196 -17.02 -7.36 -16.80
CA SER A 196 -16.99 -5.98 -16.27
C SER A 196 -17.94 -5.09 -17.06
N GLU A 197 -17.93 -5.16 -18.39
CA GLU A 197 -18.86 -4.41 -19.26
C GLU A 197 -20.33 -4.78 -19.00
N ARG A 198 -20.62 -6.09 -18.91
CA ARG A 198 -21.99 -6.58 -18.68
C ARG A 198 -22.53 -6.23 -17.30
N THR A 199 -21.72 -6.38 -16.27
CA THR A 199 -22.15 -6.19 -14.87
C THR A 199 -22.00 -4.77 -14.39
N GLY A 200 -21.27 -3.92 -15.11
CA GLY A 200 -20.91 -2.56 -14.69
C GLY A 200 -19.98 -2.53 -13.48
N GLN A 201 -19.49 -3.67 -12.98
CA GLN A 201 -18.47 -3.71 -11.93
C GLN A 201 -17.12 -3.24 -12.49
N GLN A 202 -16.27 -2.66 -11.65
CA GLN A 202 -15.05 -2.02 -12.11
C GLN A 202 -13.82 -2.93 -11.96
N MET A 203 -13.18 -3.29 -13.06
CA MET A 203 -11.82 -3.85 -13.04
C MET A 203 -10.79 -2.70 -12.95
N VAL A 204 -10.23 -2.49 -11.76
CA VAL A 204 -9.33 -1.37 -11.43
C VAL A 204 -7.91 -1.60 -11.93
N ASP A 205 -7.45 -2.85 -11.87
CA ASP A 205 -6.11 -3.25 -12.27
C ASP A 205 -6.12 -4.71 -12.71
N TRP A 206 -5.15 -5.09 -13.54
CA TRP A 206 -4.90 -6.49 -13.87
C TRP A 206 -3.46 -6.69 -14.31
N ARG A 207 -2.96 -7.92 -14.17
CA ARG A 207 -1.65 -8.33 -14.70
C ARG A 207 -1.54 -9.83 -14.85
N ARG A 208 -0.55 -10.27 -15.64
CA ARG A 208 -0.23 -11.69 -15.83
C ARG A 208 1.17 -12.00 -15.31
N GLU A 209 1.28 -13.02 -14.49
CA GLU A 209 2.55 -13.55 -13.98
C GLU A 209 2.64 -15.04 -14.32
N GLY A 210 3.45 -15.38 -15.33
CA GLY A 210 3.51 -16.75 -15.85
C GLY A 210 2.16 -17.21 -16.42
N ASN A 211 1.58 -18.24 -15.83
CA ASN A 211 0.25 -18.75 -16.17
C ASN A 211 -0.88 -18.14 -15.33
N LEU A 212 -0.58 -17.32 -14.32
CA LEU A 212 -1.59 -16.73 -13.45
C LEU A 212 -1.98 -15.33 -13.92
N PHE A 213 -3.28 -15.09 -13.97
CA PHE A 213 -3.89 -13.77 -14.08
C PHE A 213 -4.29 -13.27 -12.71
N HIS A 214 -3.98 -12.00 -12.44
CA HIS A 214 -4.39 -11.28 -11.26
C HIS A 214 -5.32 -10.15 -11.69
N PHE A 215 -6.51 -10.09 -11.11
CA PHE A 215 -7.51 -9.05 -11.37
C PHE A 215 -7.86 -8.34 -10.07
N ILE A 216 -7.94 -7.02 -10.11
CA ILE A 216 -8.34 -6.17 -9.00
C ILE A 216 -9.68 -5.56 -9.35
N ILE A 217 -10.72 -5.98 -8.64
CA ILE A 217 -12.11 -5.66 -8.95
C ILE A 217 -12.69 -4.84 -7.81
N ARG A 218 -13.20 -3.65 -8.08
CA ARG A 218 -13.93 -2.84 -7.12
C ARG A 218 -15.43 -3.02 -7.31
N LYS A 219 -16.13 -3.33 -6.22
CA LYS A 219 -17.59 -3.33 -6.22
C LYS A 219 -18.09 -1.89 -6.34
N VAL A 220 -18.90 -1.60 -7.36
CA VAL A 220 -19.47 -0.25 -7.56
C VAL A 220 -20.98 -0.19 -7.32
N ARG A 221 -21.66 -1.33 -7.35
CA ARG A 221 -23.10 -1.48 -7.09
C ARG A 221 -23.41 -2.85 -6.52
#